data_AF-A0A9X3IWK0-F1
#
_entry.id   AF-A0A9X3IWK0-F1
#
_cell.length_a   1.000
_cell.length_b   1.000
_cell.length_c   1.000
_cell.angle_alpha   90.00
_cell.angle_beta   90.00
_cell.angle_gamma   90.00
#
_symmetry.space_group_name_H-M   'P 1'
#
loop_
_entity.id
_entity.type
_entity.pdbx_description
1 polymer ?
#
loop_
_entity_poly.entity_id
_entity_poly.type
_entity_poly.pdbx_seq_one_letter_code
_entity_poly.pdbx_strand_id
1 'polypeptide(L)'
;MTPARRRTLALGLGVAAPTLVLALGWLLADLRERNMLAEQREGELVQAAELLRAAARESLEELRRREDARPFEHYGRFYRPPEVLALGEAVALSPLAGAPDDPRISAYFQIDPDGRVRTPYALEPGGSPRAVAVEATVAGPEFAPLRALSFGSGAAGRDQSLTYALNDMGNAAYRDLADARRGDALAAERTQKVRLPQTSRNLVTWDTIQSQQAQSASPPQQASAEPVFEAIQQQRAADADGNALSDMSQRPLPKEHALEDIPQEAGPSLDYSPMAYLRLGDVVVLQRVVSHAGAGSVQGAVLDRGRLAGEWLGALVARHALPEATPTIAATSATGACALARPVHDEVLPDLSFCFPAPPLPPAARSSCSSASCSASAAWSRRRSSPSPGPRGGRTSCRRRRPPSCRPSRTSCGPR
;
A
#
# COMPACT_ATOMS: atom_id res chain seq x y z
N MET A 1 -11.49 10.85 83.25
CA MET A 1 -10.54 11.65 82.42
C MET A 1 -10.25 12.95 83.15
N THR A 2 -8.98 13.24 83.46
CA THR A 2 -8.60 14.51 84.11
C THR A 2 -8.81 15.69 83.15
N PRO A 3 -9.18 16.88 83.64
CA PRO A 3 -9.41 18.07 82.81
C PRO A 3 -8.18 18.45 81.95
N ALA A 4 -6.97 18.12 82.41
CA ALA A 4 -5.73 18.25 81.63
C ALA A 4 -5.73 17.39 80.34
N ARG A 5 -6.23 16.15 80.39
CA ARG A 5 -6.32 15.26 79.21
C ARG A 5 -7.32 15.75 78.17
N ARG A 6 -8.39 16.45 78.58
CA ARG A 6 -9.37 17.03 77.65
C ARG A 6 -8.79 18.23 76.89
N ARG A 7 -7.99 19.07 77.58
CA ARG A 7 -7.32 20.22 76.95
C ARG A 7 -6.24 19.81 75.95
N THR A 8 -5.43 18.80 76.27
CA THR A 8 -4.42 18.29 75.33
C THR A 8 -5.04 17.64 74.10
N LEU A 9 -6.14 16.90 74.27
CA LEU A 9 -6.92 16.35 73.14
C LEU A 9 -7.49 17.45 72.26
N ALA A 10 -8.13 18.47 72.85
CA ALA A 10 -8.72 19.57 72.09
C ALA A 10 -7.67 20.34 71.26
N LEU A 11 -6.50 20.62 71.83
CA LEU A 11 -5.39 21.27 71.12
C LEU A 11 -4.80 20.37 70.02
N GLY A 12 -4.59 19.09 70.30
CA GLY A 12 -4.09 18.14 69.30
C GLY A 12 -5.03 18.01 68.11
N LEU A 13 -6.34 17.94 68.36
CA LEU A 13 -7.37 17.83 67.33
C LEU A 13 -7.51 19.13 66.52
N GLY A 14 -7.35 20.28 67.19
CA GLY A 14 -7.36 21.60 66.55
C GLY A 14 -6.24 21.82 65.53
N VAL A 15 -5.10 21.13 65.67
CA VAL A 15 -3.99 21.18 64.70
C VAL A 15 -4.06 20.02 63.70
N ALA A 16 -4.38 18.80 64.16
CA ALA A 16 -4.41 17.62 63.30
C ALA A 16 -5.48 17.72 62.19
N ALA A 17 -6.70 18.17 62.53
CA ALA A 17 -7.78 18.27 61.56
C ALA A 17 -7.44 19.17 60.35
N PRO A 18 -6.99 20.43 60.51
CA PRO A 18 -6.65 21.27 59.36
C PRO A 18 -5.46 20.73 58.56
N THR A 19 -4.46 20.11 59.21
CA THR A 19 -3.34 19.49 58.48
C THR A 19 -3.78 18.32 57.60
N LEU A 20 -4.70 17.47 58.08
CA LEU A 20 -5.26 16.37 57.30
C LEU A 20 -6.11 16.87 56.12
N VAL A 21 -6.92 17.91 56.34
CA VAL A 21 -7.71 18.53 55.27
C VAL A 21 -6.81 19.14 54.20
N LEU A 22 -5.74 19.83 54.59
CA LEU A 22 -4.76 20.38 53.65
C LEU A 22 -4.06 19.28 52.85
N ALA A 23 -3.60 18.22 53.53
CA ALA A 23 -2.94 17.08 52.89
C ALA A 23 -3.87 16.35 51.89
N LEU A 24 -5.14 16.17 52.26
CA LEU A 24 -6.14 15.57 51.37
C LEU A 24 -6.45 16.48 50.18
N GLY A 25 -6.58 17.80 50.41
CA GLY A 25 -6.79 18.77 49.35
C GLY A 25 -5.63 18.80 48.34
N TRP A 26 -4.39 18.73 48.84
CA TRP A 26 -3.20 18.66 48.00
C TRP A 26 -3.12 17.35 47.20
N LEU A 27 -3.42 16.21 47.83
CA LEU A 27 -3.49 14.91 47.15
C LEU A 27 -4.55 14.91 46.03
N LEU A 28 -5.75 15.44 46.29
CA LEU A 28 -6.80 15.55 45.28
C LEU A 28 -6.43 16.49 44.14
N ALA A 29 -5.73 17.59 44.42
CA ALA A 29 -5.22 18.50 43.40
C ALA A 29 -4.19 17.82 42.49
N ASP A 30 -3.21 17.10 43.07
CA ASP A 30 -2.20 16.32 42.33
C ASP A 30 -2.85 15.21 41.48
N LEU A 31 -3.85 14.49 42.02
CA LEU A 31 -4.60 13.50 41.24
C LEU A 31 -5.37 14.14 40.07
N ARG A 32 -5.98 15.31 40.27
CA ARG A 32 -6.71 16.02 39.21
C ARG A 32 -5.77 16.56 38.13
N GLU A 33 -4.61 17.09 38.52
CA GLU A 33 -3.56 17.54 37.58
C GLU A 33 -3.05 16.36 36.75
N ARG A 34 -2.78 15.21 37.37
CA ARG A 34 -2.39 13.99 36.66
C ARG A 34 -3.45 13.51 35.68
N ASN A 35 -4.72 13.55 36.06
CA ASN A 35 -5.83 13.19 35.16
C ASN A 35 -5.94 14.17 33.98
N MET A 36 -5.84 15.49 34.24
CA MET A 36 -5.86 16.48 33.16
C MET A 36 -4.67 16.30 32.19
N LEU A 37 -3.47 16.02 32.70
CA LEU A 37 -2.30 15.73 31.86
C LEU A 37 -2.46 14.42 31.08
N ALA A 38 -3.09 13.40 31.66
CA ALA A 38 -3.39 12.15 30.96
C ALA A 38 -4.41 12.36 29.83
N GLU A 39 -5.49 13.10 30.08
CA GLU A 39 -6.49 13.47 29.08
C GLU A 39 -5.89 14.32 27.95
N GLN A 40 -5.05 15.30 28.28
CA GLN A 40 -4.36 16.12 27.29
C GLN A 40 -3.47 15.28 26.37
N ARG A 41 -2.66 14.38 26.94
CA ARG A 41 -1.82 13.47 26.16
C ARG A 41 -2.63 12.52 25.29
N GLU A 42 -3.73 11.97 25.81
CA GLU A 42 -4.61 11.12 25.01
C GLU A 42 -5.19 11.91 23.83
N GLY A 43 -5.63 13.15 24.05
CA GLY A 43 -6.09 14.06 23.01
C GLY A 43 -5.02 14.33 21.95
N GLU A 44 -3.77 14.60 22.35
CA GLU A 44 -2.64 14.80 21.44
C GLU A 44 -2.34 13.55 20.60
N LEU A 45 -2.37 12.36 21.21
CA LEU A 45 -2.16 11.10 20.50
C LEU A 45 -3.29 10.84 19.49
N VAL A 46 -4.54 11.11 19.86
CA VAL A 46 -5.70 10.98 18.95
C VAL A 46 -5.55 11.94 17.78
N GLN A 47 -5.20 13.20 18.04
CA GLN A 47 -4.99 14.19 16.97
C GLN A 47 -3.83 13.78 16.04
N ALA A 48 -2.71 13.33 16.58
CA ALA A 48 -1.58 12.84 15.79
C ALA A 48 -1.96 11.62 14.93
N ALA A 49 -2.76 10.71 15.48
CA ALA A 49 -3.25 9.55 14.75
C ALA A 49 -4.18 9.95 13.59
N GLU A 50 -5.09 10.90 13.81
CA GLU A 50 -6.00 11.39 12.77
C GLU A 50 -5.25 12.14 11.65
N LEU A 51 -4.22 12.91 11.98
CA LEU A 51 -3.35 13.55 10.97
C LEU A 51 -2.65 12.51 10.09
N LEU A 52 -2.11 11.44 10.68
CA LEU A 52 -1.46 10.36 9.94
C LEU A 52 -2.45 9.55 9.10
N ARG A 53 -3.65 9.27 9.62
CA ARG A 53 -4.74 8.63 8.87
C ARG A 53 -5.19 9.48 7.69
N ALA A 54 -5.36 10.79 7.88
CA ALA A 54 -5.70 11.71 6.81
C ALA A 54 -4.60 11.74 5.72
N ALA A 55 -3.33 11.80 6.11
CA ALA A 55 -2.21 11.74 5.17
C ALA A 55 -2.14 10.40 4.41
N ALA A 56 -2.43 9.27 5.07
CA ALA A 56 -2.46 7.95 4.44
C ALA A 56 -3.61 7.85 3.42
N ARG A 57 -4.81 8.32 3.78
CA ARG A 57 -5.98 8.40 2.88
C ARG A 57 -5.68 9.26 1.66
N GLU A 58 -5.22 10.50 1.86
CA GLU A 58 -4.90 11.40 0.75
C GLU A 58 -3.81 10.82 -0.16
N SER A 59 -2.79 10.19 0.42
CA SER A 59 -1.74 9.56 -0.36
C SER A 59 -2.26 8.41 -1.22
N LEU A 60 -3.10 7.52 -0.67
CA LEU A 60 -3.74 6.44 -1.44
C LEU A 60 -4.68 7.01 -2.51
N GLU A 61 -5.48 8.02 -2.17
CA GLU A 61 -6.36 8.68 -3.14
C GLU A 61 -5.58 9.30 -4.30
N GLU A 62 -4.44 9.94 -4.05
CA GLU A 62 -3.56 10.45 -5.09
C GLU A 62 -3.01 9.33 -5.99
N LEU A 63 -2.66 8.18 -5.41
CA LEU A 63 -2.28 6.99 -6.20
C LEU A 63 -3.43 6.54 -7.09
N ARG A 64 -4.65 6.45 -6.54
CA ARG A 64 -5.86 6.09 -7.27
C ARG A 64 -6.10 7.03 -8.44
N ARG A 65 -6.09 8.36 -8.21
CA ARG A 65 -6.27 9.38 -9.25
C ARG A 65 -5.24 9.27 -10.37
N ARG A 66 -3.96 9.09 -10.02
CA ARG A 66 -2.88 8.96 -11.01
C ARG A 66 -3.03 7.71 -11.88
N GLU A 67 -3.36 6.57 -11.27
CA GLU A 67 -3.57 5.33 -12.03
C GLU A 67 -4.89 5.35 -12.80
N ASP A 68 -5.92 6.03 -12.29
CA ASP A 68 -7.17 6.23 -13.02
C ASP A 68 -6.98 7.08 -14.29
N ALA A 69 -6.13 8.11 -14.22
CA ALA A 69 -5.77 8.94 -15.37
C ALA A 69 -4.96 8.19 -16.45
N ARG A 70 -4.44 7.00 -16.16
CA ARG A 70 -3.55 6.27 -17.06
C ARG A 70 -4.30 5.72 -18.29
N PRO A 71 -3.80 5.92 -19.53
CA PRO A 71 -4.36 5.31 -20.74
C PRO A 71 -4.32 3.78 -20.73
N PHE A 72 -5.25 3.15 -21.44
CA PHE A 72 -5.35 1.69 -21.56
C PHE A 72 -4.04 1.08 -22.12
N GLU A 73 -3.46 1.72 -23.13
CA GLU A 73 -2.34 1.20 -23.91
C GLU A 73 -1.05 1.11 -23.09
N HIS A 74 -0.95 1.85 -21.98
CA HIS A 74 0.22 1.79 -21.09
C HIS A 74 0.35 0.45 -20.36
N TYR A 75 -0.71 -0.35 -20.24
CA TYR A 75 -0.64 -1.67 -19.60
C TYR A 75 -0.03 -2.74 -20.50
N GLY A 76 0.05 -2.48 -21.81
CA GLY A 76 0.89 -3.26 -22.73
C GLY A 76 2.37 -2.92 -22.55
N ARG A 77 3.27 -3.79 -22.99
CA ARG A 77 4.71 -3.48 -23.03
C ARG A 77 5.02 -2.38 -24.03
N PHE A 78 4.30 -2.36 -25.13
CA PHE A 78 4.49 -1.45 -26.26
C PHE A 78 3.18 -0.73 -26.56
N TYR A 79 3.26 0.56 -26.83
CA TYR A 79 2.11 1.39 -27.19
C TYR A 79 2.49 2.40 -28.26
N ARG A 80 1.51 3.06 -28.88
CA ARG A 80 1.76 4.13 -29.84
C ARG A 80 1.24 5.45 -29.27
N PRO A 81 2.13 6.41 -28.94
CA PRO A 81 1.69 7.71 -28.46
C PRO A 81 0.84 8.41 -29.53
N PRO A 82 -0.27 9.06 -29.17
CA PRO A 82 -1.12 9.75 -30.14
C PRO A 82 -0.37 10.90 -30.84
N GLU A 83 0.63 11.51 -30.19
CA GLU A 83 1.38 12.65 -30.71
C GLU A 83 2.46 12.26 -31.74
N VAL A 84 2.94 11.01 -31.72
CA VAL A 84 4.12 10.59 -32.52
C VAL A 84 3.74 10.10 -33.93
N LEU A 85 2.46 10.19 -34.30
CA LEU A 85 1.98 9.82 -35.64
C LEU A 85 2.68 10.57 -36.78
N ALA A 86 3.32 11.71 -36.52
CA ALA A 86 4.02 12.52 -37.53
C ALA A 86 5.49 12.14 -37.80
N LEU A 87 6.17 11.38 -36.91
CA LEU A 87 7.65 11.26 -36.93
C LEU A 87 8.21 9.85 -37.20
N GLY A 88 7.38 8.91 -37.67
CA GLY A 88 7.86 7.62 -38.20
C GLY A 88 8.26 6.55 -37.17
N GLU A 89 8.31 6.87 -35.88
CA GLU A 89 8.38 5.84 -34.82
C GLU A 89 6.98 5.30 -34.51
N ALA A 90 6.69 4.11 -35.04
CA ALA A 90 5.37 3.50 -34.96
C ALA A 90 5.00 2.97 -33.56
N VAL A 91 5.98 2.78 -32.67
CA VAL A 91 5.80 2.10 -31.38
C VAL A 91 6.80 2.65 -30.35
N ALA A 92 6.33 2.96 -29.14
CA ALA A 92 7.10 3.33 -27.97
C ALA A 92 7.03 2.23 -26.89
N LEU A 93 8.06 2.14 -26.05
CA LEU A 93 8.04 1.30 -24.87
C LEU A 93 7.13 1.94 -23.81
N SER A 94 6.24 1.16 -23.20
CA SER A 94 5.38 1.65 -22.14
C SER A 94 6.19 2.19 -20.96
N PRO A 95 5.76 3.31 -20.34
CA PRO A 95 6.37 3.79 -19.10
C PRO A 95 6.27 2.75 -17.97
N LEU A 96 5.33 1.80 -18.06
CA LEU A 96 5.15 0.73 -17.07
C LEU A 96 6.07 -0.48 -17.30
N ALA A 97 6.81 -0.54 -18.41
CA ALA A 97 7.69 -1.68 -18.70
C ALA A 97 8.92 -1.75 -17.77
N GLY A 98 9.22 -0.65 -17.07
CA GLY A 98 10.35 -0.51 -16.15
C GLY A 98 10.05 -0.87 -14.69
N ALA A 99 10.84 -0.33 -13.76
CA ALA A 99 10.48 -0.35 -12.35
C ALA A 99 9.32 0.64 -12.11
N PRO A 100 8.31 0.31 -11.28
CA PRO A 100 7.27 1.25 -10.89
C PRO A 100 7.89 2.47 -10.24
N ASP A 101 7.47 3.65 -10.68
CA ASP A 101 7.93 4.92 -10.12
C ASP A 101 7.42 5.13 -8.68
N ASP A 102 6.33 4.45 -8.31
CA ASP A 102 5.74 4.51 -6.98
C ASP A 102 6.16 3.31 -6.12
N PRO A 103 6.76 3.52 -4.94
CA PRO A 103 7.22 2.44 -4.08
C PRO A 103 6.10 1.53 -3.57
N ARG A 104 4.84 2.01 -3.59
CA ARG A 104 3.67 1.23 -3.16
C ARG A 104 3.29 0.16 -4.18
N ILE A 105 3.62 0.35 -5.46
CA ILE A 105 3.28 -0.58 -6.53
C ILE A 105 4.41 -1.59 -6.70
N SER A 106 4.07 -2.88 -6.65
CA SER A 106 5.01 -3.97 -6.93
C SER A 106 4.92 -4.48 -8.36
N ALA A 107 3.74 -4.42 -8.96
CA ALA A 107 3.49 -4.93 -10.31
C ALA A 107 2.32 -4.24 -11.02
N TYR A 108 2.33 -4.29 -12.35
CA TYR A 108 1.18 -3.93 -13.19
C TYR A 108 0.78 -5.15 -14.00
N PHE A 109 -0.52 -5.32 -14.21
CA PHE A 109 -1.06 -6.43 -14.98
C PHE A 109 -2.32 -6.02 -15.75
N GLN A 110 -2.66 -6.85 -16.73
CA GLN A 110 -3.93 -6.82 -17.42
C GLN A 110 -4.46 -8.26 -17.53
N ILE A 111 -5.75 -8.46 -17.31
CA ILE A 111 -6.46 -9.71 -17.57
C ILE A 111 -7.36 -9.48 -18.77
N ASP A 112 -7.13 -10.28 -19.80
CA ASP A 112 -7.88 -10.18 -21.05
C ASP A 112 -9.21 -10.92 -21.00
N PRO A 113 -10.13 -10.66 -21.95
CA PRO A 113 -11.39 -11.39 -22.05
C PRO A 113 -11.26 -12.92 -22.13
N ASP A 114 -10.13 -13.44 -22.64
CA ASP A 114 -9.82 -14.87 -22.70
C ASP A 114 -9.20 -15.42 -21.39
N GLY A 115 -9.06 -14.58 -20.37
CA GLY A 115 -8.45 -14.89 -19.09
C GLY A 115 -6.91 -14.86 -19.09
N ARG A 116 -6.27 -14.52 -20.22
CA ARG A 116 -4.81 -14.40 -20.29
C ARG A 116 -4.35 -13.23 -19.42
N VAL A 117 -3.33 -13.49 -18.61
CA VAL A 117 -2.64 -12.46 -17.83
C VAL A 117 -1.51 -11.88 -18.67
N ARG A 118 -1.49 -10.56 -18.82
CA ARG A 118 -0.42 -9.79 -19.45
C ARG A 118 0.21 -8.83 -18.47
N THR A 119 1.44 -8.45 -18.75
CA THR A 119 2.18 -7.48 -17.94
C THR A 119 3.17 -6.70 -18.83
N PRO A 120 3.41 -5.41 -18.57
CA PRO A 120 4.34 -4.62 -19.39
C PRO A 120 5.81 -5.08 -19.23
N TYR A 121 6.11 -5.96 -18.26
CA TYR A 121 7.47 -6.45 -17.98
C TYR A 121 8.00 -7.47 -18.98
N ALA A 122 7.17 -8.03 -19.85
CA ALA A 122 7.60 -8.95 -20.91
C ALA A 122 6.71 -8.81 -22.16
N LEU A 123 7.27 -9.14 -23.33
CA LEU A 123 6.51 -9.15 -24.59
C LEU A 123 5.59 -10.37 -24.65
N GLU A 124 6.16 -11.53 -24.29
CA GLU A 124 5.48 -12.81 -24.27
C GLU A 124 5.35 -13.30 -22.82
N PRO A 125 4.32 -14.11 -22.52
CA PRO A 125 4.18 -14.75 -21.22
C PRO A 125 5.46 -15.47 -20.79
N GLY A 126 5.86 -15.27 -19.54
CA GLY A 126 7.09 -15.83 -18.99
C GLY A 126 8.41 -15.23 -19.53
N GLY A 127 8.36 -14.14 -20.31
CA GLY A 127 9.54 -13.56 -20.94
C GLY A 127 10.54 -12.88 -19.99
N SER A 128 10.20 -12.68 -18.71
CA SER A 128 11.14 -12.23 -17.67
C SER A 128 10.80 -12.83 -16.30
N PRO A 129 11.77 -13.01 -15.37
CA PRO A 129 11.48 -13.54 -14.03
C PRO A 129 10.42 -12.72 -13.28
N ARG A 130 10.40 -11.41 -13.52
CA ARG A 130 9.40 -10.51 -12.96
C ARG A 130 8.02 -10.77 -13.57
N ALA A 131 7.93 -10.91 -14.89
CA ALA A 131 6.67 -11.23 -15.56
C ALA A 131 6.10 -12.57 -15.06
N VAL A 132 6.94 -13.61 -14.97
CA VAL A 132 6.55 -14.92 -14.41
C VAL A 132 5.98 -14.78 -13.00
N ALA A 133 6.61 -13.98 -12.12
CA ALA A 133 6.12 -13.78 -10.77
C ALA A 133 4.75 -13.09 -10.75
N VAL A 134 4.56 -12.06 -11.57
CA VAL A 134 3.27 -11.34 -11.68
C VAL A 134 2.19 -12.25 -12.24
N GLU A 135 2.48 -12.98 -13.33
CA GLU A 135 1.58 -13.94 -13.94
C GLU A 135 1.17 -15.02 -12.94
N ALA A 136 2.12 -15.59 -12.20
CA ALA A 136 1.84 -16.59 -11.16
C ALA A 136 0.96 -16.03 -10.03
N THR A 137 1.21 -14.80 -9.58
CA THR A 137 0.38 -14.13 -8.57
C THR A 137 -1.05 -13.92 -9.08
N VAL A 138 -1.21 -13.34 -10.27
CA VAL A 138 -2.54 -12.99 -10.83
C VAL A 138 -3.29 -14.24 -11.33
N ALA A 139 -2.60 -15.31 -11.70
CA ALA A 139 -3.22 -16.61 -12.02
C ALA A 139 -3.65 -17.41 -10.77
N GLY A 140 -3.18 -17.01 -9.58
CA GLY A 140 -3.49 -17.68 -8.31
C GLY A 140 -4.99 -17.69 -7.96
N PRO A 141 -5.43 -18.57 -7.04
CA PRO A 141 -6.83 -18.70 -6.66
C PRO A 141 -7.41 -17.43 -6.03
N GLU A 142 -6.61 -16.68 -5.26
CA GLU A 142 -7.01 -15.39 -4.65
C GLU A 142 -7.49 -14.37 -5.69
N PHE A 143 -6.98 -14.44 -6.91
CA PHE A 143 -7.36 -13.55 -8.02
C PHE A 143 -8.52 -14.08 -8.87
N ALA A 144 -9.13 -15.22 -8.51
CA ALA A 144 -10.26 -15.76 -9.25
C ALA A 144 -11.44 -14.77 -9.37
N PRO A 145 -11.85 -14.04 -8.32
CA PRO A 145 -12.91 -13.04 -8.45
C PRO A 145 -12.55 -11.91 -9.42
N LEU A 146 -11.28 -11.51 -9.43
CA LEU A 146 -10.80 -10.46 -10.33
C LEU A 146 -10.79 -10.95 -11.79
N ARG A 147 -10.33 -12.17 -12.05
CA ARG A 147 -10.40 -12.77 -13.40
C ARG A 147 -11.84 -12.98 -13.86
N ALA A 148 -12.78 -13.16 -12.94
CA ALA A 148 -14.19 -13.26 -13.31
C ALA A 148 -14.76 -11.94 -13.88
N LEU A 149 -14.15 -10.79 -13.57
CA LEU A 149 -14.52 -9.49 -14.15
C LEU A 149 -14.10 -9.31 -15.62
N SER A 150 -13.19 -10.13 -16.15
CA SER A 150 -12.87 -10.09 -17.59
C SER A 150 -13.89 -10.93 -18.35
N PHE A 151 -14.70 -10.32 -19.20
CA PHE A 151 -15.81 -10.98 -19.89
C PHE A 151 -15.77 -10.73 -21.40
N GLY A 152 -16.67 -11.41 -22.12
CA GLY A 152 -16.72 -11.39 -23.58
C GLY A 152 -16.08 -12.64 -24.15
N SER A 153 -16.70 -13.22 -25.19
CA SER A 153 -16.15 -14.41 -25.82
C SER A 153 -14.88 -14.04 -26.57
N GLY A 154 -13.73 -14.46 -26.06
CA GLY A 154 -12.50 -14.67 -26.86
C GLY A 154 -12.66 -15.74 -27.95
N ALA A 155 -13.90 -16.14 -28.27
CA ALA A 155 -14.18 -17.08 -29.33
C ALA A 155 -13.61 -16.52 -30.62
N ALA A 156 -12.84 -17.35 -31.31
CA ALA A 156 -12.08 -17.09 -32.53
C ALA A 156 -12.92 -16.67 -33.77
N GLY A 157 -14.06 -16.02 -33.58
CA GLY A 157 -14.77 -15.25 -34.58
C GLY A 157 -14.03 -13.93 -34.85
N ARG A 158 -14.15 -13.43 -36.08
CA ARG A 158 -13.34 -12.34 -36.65
C ARG A 158 -13.38 -10.98 -35.92
N ASP A 159 -14.25 -10.81 -34.93
CA ASP A 159 -14.35 -9.60 -34.13
C ASP A 159 -13.61 -9.77 -32.81
N GLN A 160 -12.27 -9.78 -32.88
CA GLN A 160 -11.44 -9.71 -31.68
C GLN A 160 -11.79 -8.42 -30.93
N SER A 161 -12.09 -8.53 -29.63
CA SER A 161 -12.31 -7.35 -28.78
C SER A 161 -11.19 -6.34 -28.98
N LEU A 162 -11.54 -5.06 -29.10
CA LEU A 162 -10.56 -3.99 -29.34
C LEU A 162 -9.45 -3.98 -28.28
N THR A 163 -9.78 -4.30 -27.02
CA THR A 163 -8.81 -4.40 -25.92
C THR A 163 -7.79 -5.53 -26.13
N TYR A 164 -8.20 -6.65 -26.73
CA TYR A 164 -7.29 -7.70 -27.14
C TYR A 164 -6.45 -7.28 -28.35
N ALA A 165 -7.13 -6.78 -29.39
CA ALA A 165 -6.53 -6.41 -30.66
C ALA A 165 -5.46 -5.31 -30.51
N LEU A 166 -5.70 -4.28 -29.69
CA LEU A 166 -4.76 -3.17 -29.50
C LEU A 166 -3.39 -3.63 -29.00
N ASN A 167 -3.37 -4.54 -28.01
CA ASN A 167 -2.13 -5.06 -27.45
C ASN A 167 -1.42 -6.01 -28.42
N ASP A 168 -2.15 -6.93 -29.03
CA ASP A 168 -1.59 -7.86 -30.01
C ASP A 168 -1.03 -7.12 -31.24
N MET A 169 -1.73 -6.08 -31.71
CA MET A 169 -1.26 -5.20 -32.79
C MET A 169 -0.01 -4.41 -32.37
N GLY A 170 0.06 -3.89 -31.14
CA GLY A 170 1.26 -3.21 -30.63
C GLY A 170 2.48 -4.13 -30.61
N ASN A 171 2.30 -5.36 -30.12
CA ASN A 171 3.35 -6.39 -30.08
C ASN A 171 3.74 -6.87 -31.49
N ALA A 172 2.79 -7.03 -32.41
CA ALA A 172 3.04 -7.39 -33.79
C ALA A 172 3.81 -6.26 -34.53
N ALA A 173 3.38 -5.01 -34.37
CA ALA A 173 4.05 -3.84 -34.94
C ALA A 173 5.49 -3.72 -34.43
N TYR A 174 5.74 -4.02 -33.16
CA TYR A 174 7.11 -4.06 -32.62
C TYR A 174 7.95 -5.17 -33.25
N ARG A 175 7.41 -6.39 -33.39
CA ARG A 175 8.11 -7.50 -34.04
C ARG A 175 8.46 -7.16 -35.49
N ASP A 176 7.50 -6.61 -36.24
CA ASP A 176 7.72 -6.14 -37.60
C ASP A 176 8.78 -5.03 -37.67
N LEU A 177 8.78 -4.07 -36.74
CA LEU A 177 9.82 -3.04 -36.68
C LEU A 177 11.20 -3.65 -36.37
N ALA A 178 11.27 -4.64 -35.49
CA ALA A 178 12.51 -5.33 -35.16
C ALA A 178 13.05 -6.16 -36.33
N ASP A 179 12.18 -6.83 -37.09
CA ASP A 179 12.52 -7.57 -38.31
C ASP A 179 12.93 -6.62 -39.45
N ALA A 180 12.24 -5.50 -39.61
CA ALA A 180 12.59 -4.45 -40.57
C ALA A 180 14.00 -3.91 -40.31
N ARG A 181 14.36 -3.66 -39.04
CA ARG A 181 15.71 -3.26 -38.62
C ARG A 181 16.77 -4.35 -38.88
N ARG A 182 16.37 -5.62 -38.97
CA ARG A 182 17.23 -6.74 -39.40
C ARG A 182 17.31 -6.89 -40.92
N GLY A 183 16.62 -6.05 -41.69
CA GLY A 183 16.65 -6.04 -43.15
C GLY A 183 15.49 -6.79 -43.82
N ASP A 184 14.44 -7.20 -43.08
CA ASP A 184 13.23 -7.78 -43.69
C ASP A 184 12.39 -6.69 -44.37
N ALA A 185 12.41 -6.68 -45.70
CA ALA A 185 11.66 -5.73 -46.52
C ALA A 185 10.14 -5.87 -46.36
N LEU A 186 9.62 -7.08 -46.16
CA LEU A 186 8.18 -7.30 -45.96
C LEU A 186 7.74 -6.76 -44.59
N ALA A 187 8.57 -6.93 -43.56
CA ALA A 187 8.32 -6.34 -42.25
C ALA A 187 8.38 -4.80 -42.26
N ALA A 188 9.30 -4.23 -43.05
CA ALA A 188 9.36 -2.78 -43.26
C ALA A 188 8.08 -2.25 -43.92
N GLU A 189 7.57 -2.94 -44.94
CA GLU A 189 6.32 -2.59 -45.60
C GLU A 189 5.12 -2.73 -44.65
N ARG A 190 5.04 -3.80 -43.85
CA ARG A 190 3.97 -3.97 -42.85
C ARG A 190 4.00 -2.83 -41.82
N THR A 191 5.18 -2.46 -41.32
CA THR A 191 5.35 -1.39 -40.31
C THR A 191 4.82 -0.04 -40.81
N GLN A 192 4.98 0.26 -42.11
CA GLN A 192 4.44 1.49 -42.71
C GLN A 192 2.91 1.47 -42.82
N LYS A 193 2.29 0.29 -42.92
CA LYS A 193 0.84 0.13 -43.12
C LYS A 193 0.05 -0.01 -41.82
N VAL A 194 0.67 -0.38 -40.70
CA VAL A 194 -0.04 -0.54 -39.43
C VAL A 194 -0.53 0.82 -38.93
N ARG A 195 -1.85 1.02 -38.99
CA ARG A 195 -2.57 2.10 -38.30
C ARG A 195 -3.27 1.51 -37.10
N LEU A 196 -2.86 1.92 -35.90
CA LEU A 196 -3.61 1.59 -34.70
C LEU A 196 -4.80 2.54 -34.60
N PRO A 197 -6.00 2.04 -34.27
CA PRO A 197 -7.15 2.90 -34.06
C PRO A 197 -6.87 3.83 -32.88
N GLN A 198 -7.16 5.12 -33.04
CA GLN A 198 -7.20 6.04 -31.90
C GLN A 198 -8.41 5.67 -31.05
N THR A 199 -8.23 5.56 -29.74
CA THR A 199 -9.31 5.26 -28.80
C THR A 199 -9.74 6.56 -28.12
N SER A 200 -11.03 6.67 -27.82
CA SER A 200 -11.53 7.70 -26.89
C SER A 200 -11.86 7.06 -25.55
N ARG A 201 -11.72 7.83 -24.48
CA ARG A 201 -12.05 7.39 -23.11
C ARG A 201 -13.45 7.86 -22.75
N ASN A 202 -14.32 6.91 -22.42
CA ASN A 202 -15.62 7.16 -21.82
C ASN A 202 -15.63 6.67 -20.38
N LEU A 203 -15.99 7.52 -19.42
CA LEU A 203 -16.08 7.13 -18.01
C LEU A 203 -17.47 6.56 -17.74
N VAL A 204 -17.53 5.32 -17.25
CA VAL A 204 -18.79 4.65 -16.90
C VAL A 204 -18.80 4.26 -15.43
N THR A 205 -19.98 4.11 -14.84
CA THR A 205 -20.07 3.66 -13.45
C THR A 205 -19.82 2.16 -13.35
N TRP A 206 -19.47 1.70 -12.16
CA TRP A 206 -19.36 0.27 -11.85
C TRP A 206 -20.68 -0.48 -12.06
N ASP A 207 -21.82 0.19 -11.89
CA ASP A 207 -23.15 -0.42 -12.08
C ASP A 207 -23.42 -0.65 -13.59
N THR A 208 -22.93 0.24 -14.45
CA THR A 208 -22.89 0.03 -15.90
C THR A 208 -22.04 -1.19 -16.26
N ILE A 209 -20.85 -1.33 -15.68
CA ILE A 209 -19.99 -2.50 -15.90
C ILE A 209 -20.64 -3.79 -15.40
N GLN A 210 -21.27 -3.77 -14.23
CA GLN A 210 -22.01 -4.92 -13.69
C GLN A 210 -23.14 -5.34 -14.64
N SER A 211 -23.88 -4.39 -15.20
CA SER A 211 -24.92 -4.66 -16.19
C SER A 211 -24.34 -5.26 -17.48
N GLN A 212 -23.23 -4.71 -17.99
CA GLN A 212 -22.54 -5.26 -19.17
C GLN A 212 -22.06 -6.70 -18.91
N GLN A 213 -21.48 -6.96 -17.74
CA GLN A 213 -21.04 -8.30 -17.37
C GLN A 213 -22.21 -9.28 -17.24
N ALA A 214 -23.33 -8.87 -16.65
CA ALA A 214 -24.53 -9.71 -16.54
C ALA A 214 -25.09 -10.11 -17.92
N GLN A 215 -24.89 -9.27 -18.94
CA GLN A 215 -25.31 -9.56 -20.31
C GLN A 215 -24.32 -10.45 -21.07
N SER A 216 -23.02 -10.30 -20.82
CA SER A 216 -21.96 -10.91 -21.65
C SER A 216 -21.22 -12.08 -21.00
N ALA A 217 -21.27 -12.23 -19.67
CA ALA A 217 -20.59 -13.30 -18.94
C ALA A 217 -21.52 -14.49 -18.68
N SER A 218 -20.94 -15.68 -18.53
CA SER A 218 -21.68 -16.88 -18.12
C SER A 218 -22.13 -16.79 -16.65
N PRO A 219 -23.22 -17.46 -16.22
CA PRO A 219 -23.67 -17.40 -14.83
C PRO A 219 -22.62 -17.79 -13.76
N PRO A 220 -21.79 -18.85 -13.95
CA PRO A 220 -20.72 -19.16 -12.99
C PRO A 220 -19.68 -18.04 -12.85
N GLN A 221 -19.39 -17.35 -13.96
CA GLN A 221 -18.49 -16.22 -13.97
C GLN A 221 -19.10 -15.01 -13.27
N GLN A 222 -20.40 -14.74 -13.47
CA GLN A 222 -21.11 -13.67 -12.76
C GLN A 222 -21.07 -13.90 -11.25
N ALA A 223 -21.38 -15.11 -10.79
CA ALA A 223 -21.33 -15.47 -9.36
C ALA A 223 -19.90 -15.34 -8.78
N SER A 224 -18.88 -15.61 -9.59
CA SER A 224 -17.48 -15.45 -9.14
C SER A 224 -17.04 -14.00 -9.02
N ALA A 225 -17.66 -13.07 -9.78
CA ALA A 225 -17.34 -11.65 -9.77
C ALA A 225 -18.15 -10.84 -8.74
N GLU A 226 -19.30 -11.36 -8.30
CA GLU A 226 -20.20 -10.73 -7.33
C GLU A 226 -19.48 -10.19 -6.08
N PRO A 227 -18.55 -10.93 -5.42
CA PRO A 227 -17.84 -10.41 -4.26
C PRO A 227 -17.04 -9.14 -4.53
N VAL A 228 -16.58 -8.95 -5.78
CA VAL A 228 -15.84 -7.75 -6.17
C VAL A 228 -16.78 -6.56 -6.29
N PHE A 229 -17.96 -6.73 -6.87
CA PHE A 229 -18.96 -5.67 -6.95
C PHE A 229 -19.48 -5.26 -5.58
N GLU A 230 -19.74 -6.22 -4.68
CA GLU A 230 -20.11 -5.95 -3.30
C GLU A 230 -19.04 -5.14 -2.57
N ALA A 231 -17.77 -5.53 -2.68
CA ALA A 231 -16.65 -4.81 -2.09
C ALA A 231 -16.57 -3.36 -2.61
N ILE A 232 -16.75 -3.16 -3.92
CA ILE A 232 -16.73 -1.82 -4.53
C ILE A 232 -17.94 -0.97 -4.08
N GLN A 233 -19.11 -1.57 -3.88
CA GLN A 233 -20.27 -0.86 -3.34
C GLN A 233 -20.06 -0.44 -1.89
N GLN A 234 -19.44 -1.30 -1.07
CA GLN A 234 -19.11 -0.98 0.33
C GLN A 234 -18.12 0.18 0.43
N GLN A 235 -17.07 0.20 -0.40
CA GLN A 235 -16.12 1.31 -0.46
C GLN A 235 -16.81 2.62 -0.82
N ARG A 236 -17.66 2.59 -1.87
CA ARG A 236 -18.43 3.78 -2.29
C ARG A 236 -19.36 4.30 -1.19
N ALA A 237 -19.98 3.43 -0.41
CA ALA A 237 -20.83 3.83 0.71
C ALA A 237 -20.02 4.53 1.82
N ALA A 238 -18.83 4.01 2.13
CA ALA A 238 -17.95 4.61 3.15
C ALA A 238 -17.39 5.98 2.71
N ASP A 239 -17.08 6.14 1.42
CA ASP A 239 -16.66 7.43 0.86
C ASP A 239 -17.78 8.48 0.92
N ALA A 240 -19.04 8.07 0.69
CA ALA A 240 -20.19 8.96 0.70
C ALA A 240 -20.45 9.57 2.09
N ASP A 241 -20.22 8.80 3.16
CA ASP A 241 -20.36 9.26 4.54
C ASP A 241 -19.21 10.19 4.97
N GLY A 242 -18.06 10.12 4.29
CA GLY A 242 -16.84 10.83 4.65
C GLY A 242 -16.62 12.20 3.98
N ASN A 243 -17.22 12.47 2.82
CA ASN A 243 -16.96 13.72 2.09
C ASN A 243 -18.08 14.11 1.08
N ALA A 244 -18.81 15.18 1.38
CA ALA A 244 -19.70 15.87 0.43
C ALA A 244 -18.93 16.63 -0.70
N LEU A 245 -17.62 16.43 -0.84
CA LEU A 245 -16.72 17.10 -1.80
C LEU A 245 -16.49 16.30 -3.09
N SER A 246 -17.10 15.11 -3.24
CA SER A 246 -16.93 14.21 -4.40
C SER A 246 -17.55 14.71 -5.72
N ASP A 247 -18.21 15.87 -5.72
CA ASP A 247 -18.83 16.49 -6.92
C ASP A 247 -17.79 17.03 -7.94
N MET A 248 -16.50 17.03 -7.58
CA MET A 248 -15.41 17.52 -8.44
C MET A 248 -15.01 16.54 -9.57
N SER A 249 -15.32 15.25 -9.44
CA SER A 249 -14.99 14.23 -10.46
C SER A 249 -15.84 14.33 -11.73
N GLN A 250 -16.90 15.15 -11.70
CA GLN A 250 -17.72 15.45 -12.88
C GLN A 250 -17.38 16.78 -13.54
N ARG A 251 -16.34 17.51 -13.10
CA ARG A 251 -15.90 18.66 -13.89
C ARG A 251 -15.39 18.16 -15.23
N PRO A 252 -16.06 18.49 -16.36
CA PRO A 252 -15.54 18.14 -17.66
C PRO A 252 -14.12 18.71 -17.75
N LEU A 253 -13.16 17.85 -18.10
CA LEU A 253 -11.79 18.28 -18.38
C LEU A 253 -11.87 19.51 -19.30
N PRO A 254 -11.12 20.59 -19.01
CA PRO A 254 -11.04 21.72 -19.93
C PRO A 254 -10.71 21.15 -21.30
N LYS A 255 -11.53 21.47 -22.31
CA LYS A 255 -11.21 21.15 -23.70
C LYS A 255 -9.93 21.93 -24.04
N GLU A 256 -8.77 21.35 -23.76
CA GLU A 256 -7.47 21.87 -24.18
C GLU A 256 -7.55 22.06 -25.69
N HIS A 257 -7.09 23.23 -26.13
CA HIS A 257 -7.17 23.77 -27.48
C HIS A 257 -7.14 22.69 -28.57
N ALA A 258 -8.33 22.25 -28.98
CA ALA A 258 -8.49 21.41 -30.14
C ALA A 258 -8.05 22.24 -31.34
N LEU A 259 -6.99 21.80 -32.02
CA LEU A 259 -6.69 22.24 -33.38
C LEU A 259 -7.97 22.01 -34.19
N GLU A 260 -8.64 23.09 -34.59
CA GLU A 260 -9.82 23.05 -35.44
C GLU A 260 -9.48 22.41 -36.81
N ASP A 261 -10.41 21.59 -37.29
CA ASP A 261 -10.61 21.18 -38.69
C ASP A 261 -9.72 20.10 -39.32
N ILE A 262 -9.54 18.97 -38.64
CA ILE A 262 -9.45 17.68 -39.34
C ILE A 262 -10.61 16.80 -38.89
N PRO A 263 -11.51 16.34 -39.79
CA PRO A 263 -12.52 15.33 -39.47
C PRO A 263 -11.83 14.05 -39.03
N GLN A 264 -11.54 13.93 -37.74
CA GLN A 264 -11.19 12.65 -37.12
C GLN A 264 -12.48 11.83 -37.08
N GLU A 265 -12.54 10.78 -37.91
CA GLU A 265 -13.51 9.71 -37.66
C GLU A 265 -13.32 9.27 -36.21
N ALA A 266 -14.37 9.43 -35.39
CA ALA A 266 -14.32 9.10 -33.98
C ALA A 266 -13.96 7.62 -33.87
N GLY A 267 -12.71 7.35 -33.50
CA GLY A 267 -12.27 6.00 -33.26
C GLY A 267 -13.06 5.36 -32.13
N PRO A 268 -13.01 4.03 -32.00
CA PRO A 268 -13.83 3.31 -31.04
C PRO A 268 -13.62 3.84 -29.61
N SER A 269 -14.73 4.05 -28.90
CA SER A 269 -14.74 4.51 -27.51
C SER A 269 -14.57 3.32 -26.57
N LEU A 270 -13.59 3.41 -25.67
CA LEU A 270 -13.38 2.48 -24.58
C LEU A 270 -14.12 2.99 -23.33
N ASP A 271 -14.93 2.13 -22.72
CA ASP A 271 -15.60 2.42 -21.46
C ASP A 271 -14.68 2.05 -20.29
N TYR A 272 -14.45 2.98 -19.37
CA TYR A 272 -13.59 2.81 -18.20
C TYR A 272 -14.41 2.94 -16.93
N SER A 273 -14.34 1.93 -16.07
CA SER A 273 -14.73 2.11 -14.67
C SER A 273 -13.70 2.96 -13.92
N PRO A 274 -14.09 3.64 -12.83
CA PRO A 274 -13.14 4.21 -11.90
C PRO A 274 -12.24 3.12 -11.32
N MET A 275 -10.96 3.43 -11.11
CA MET A 275 -10.07 2.60 -10.31
C MET A 275 -10.62 2.42 -8.89
N ALA A 276 -10.67 1.18 -8.42
CA ALA A 276 -11.11 0.80 -7.08
C ALA A 276 -10.06 -0.09 -6.41
N TYR A 277 -9.94 0.05 -5.09
CA TYR A 277 -9.12 -0.86 -4.30
C TYR A 277 -9.85 -2.19 -4.12
N LEU A 278 -9.10 -3.28 -4.07
CA LEU A 278 -9.64 -4.60 -3.76
C LEU A 278 -8.64 -5.36 -2.93
N ARG A 279 -9.13 -6.03 -1.89
CA ARG A 279 -8.33 -6.91 -1.06
C ARG A 279 -8.59 -8.36 -1.46
N LEU A 280 -7.52 -9.07 -1.82
CA LEU A 280 -7.53 -10.47 -2.23
C LEU A 280 -6.57 -11.22 -1.30
N GLY A 281 -7.10 -11.73 -0.20
CA GLY A 281 -6.30 -12.29 0.89
C GLY A 281 -5.39 -11.24 1.54
N ASP A 282 -4.08 -11.45 1.43
CA ASP A 282 -3.03 -10.54 1.93
C ASP A 282 -2.57 -9.51 0.88
N VAL A 283 -3.10 -9.58 -0.34
CA VAL A 283 -2.73 -8.71 -1.45
C VAL A 283 -3.75 -7.59 -1.58
N VAL A 284 -3.26 -6.37 -1.75
CA VAL A 284 -4.08 -5.21 -2.12
C VAL A 284 -3.86 -4.93 -3.59
N VAL A 285 -4.94 -4.74 -4.33
CA VAL A 285 -4.94 -4.46 -5.76
C VAL A 285 -5.69 -3.16 -6.01
N LEU A 286 -5.17 -2.33 -6.90
CA LEU A 286 -5.89 -1.21 -7.48
C LEU A 286 -6.29 -1.59 -8.90
N GLN A 287 -7.58 -1.64 -9.20
CA GLN A 287 -8.07 -2.21 -10.46
C GLN A 287 -9.24 -1.44 -11.07
N ARG A 288 -9.42 -1.59 -12.37
CA ARG A 288 -10.59 -1.15 -13.13
C ARG A 288 -10.93 -2.15 -14.23
N VAL A 289 -12.16 -2.07 -14.73
CA VAL A 289 -12.59 -2.74 -15.96
C VAL A 289 -12.58 -1.73 -17.10
N VAL A 290 -11.99 -2.14 -18.22
CA VAL A 290 -12.04 -1.43 -19.50
C VAL A 290 -12.82 -2.30 -20.48
N SER A 291 -13.96 -1.82 -20.96
CA SER A 291 -14.84 -2.56 -21.85
C SER A 291 -15.03 -1.89 -23.21
N HIS A 292 -15.30 -2.73 -24.22
CA HIS A 292 -15.61 -2.33 -25.58
C HIS A 292 -16.36 -3.45 -26.29
N ALA A 293 -17.46 -3.11 -26.98
CA ALA A 293 -18.25 -4.04 -27.79
C ALA A 293 -18.61 -5.36 -27.08
N GLY A 294 -19.04 -5.28 -25.81
CA GLY A 294 -19.48 -6.45 -25.02
C GLY A 294 -18.34 -7.31 -24.48
N ALA A 295 -17.08 -6.89 -24.62
CA ALA A 295 -15.93 -7.51 -23.96
C ALA A 295 -15.33 -6.57 -22.92
N GLY A 296 -14.85 -7.12 -21.82
CA GLY A 296 -14.25 -6.41 -20.70
C GLY A 296 -12.89 -7.00 -20.35
N SER A 297 -11.89 -6.13 -20.20
CA SER A 297 -10.56 -6.46 -19.71
C SER A 297 -10.34 -5.80 -18.35
N VAL A 298 -9.61 -6.46 -17.45
CA VAL A 298 -9.27 -5.88 -16.15
C VAL A 298 -7.86 -5.33 -16.21
N GLN A 299 -7.67 -4.09 -15.77
CA GLN A 299 -6.35 -3.48 -15.62
C GLN A 299 -6.10 -3.19 -14.17
N GLY A 300 -4.87 -3.43 -13.70
CA GLY A 300 -4.57 -3.14 -12.30
C GLY A 300 -3.10 -3.07 -11.93
N ALA A 301 -2.88 -2.55 -10.73
CA ALA A 301 -1.61 -2.50 -10.05
C ALA A 301 -1.69 -3.33 -8.75
N VAL A 302 -0.68 -4.17 -8.52
CA VAL A 302 -0.54 -4.91 -7.26
C VAL A 302 0.23 -4.03 -6.28
N LEU A 303 -0.29 -3.89 -5.07
CA LEU A 303 0.37 -3.21 -3.97
C LEU A 303 0.96 -4.27 -3.03
N ASP A 304 2.26 -4.14 -2.75
CA ASP A 304 2.95 -5.06 -1.83
C ASP A 304 2.78 -4.60 -0.39
N ARG A 305 2.11 -5.43 0.41
CA ARG A 305 1.83 -5.16 1.83
C ARG A 305 3.08 -4.86 2.64
N GLY A 306 4.18 -5.60 2.39
CA GLY A 306 5.45 -5.41 3.09
C GLY A 306 6.07 -4.04 2.80
N ARG A 307 6.06 -3.62 1.52
CA ARG A 307 6.51 -2.29 1.09
C ARG A 307 5.60 -1.18 1.59
N LEU A 308 4.28 -1.41 1.59
CA LEU A 308 3.33 -0.47 2.18
C LEU A 308 3.66 -0.24 3.66
N ALA A 309 3.80 -1.32 4.44
CA ALA A 309 4.06 -1.23 5.88
C ALA A 309 5.47 -0.70 6.21
N GLY A 310 6.50 -1.18 5.51
CA GLY A 310 7.89 -0.88 5.81
C GLY A 310 8.39 0.43 5.21
N GLU A 311 8.21 0.62 3.90
CA GLU A 311 8.81 1.74 3.16
C GLU A 311 7.87 2.95 3.13
N TRP A 312 6.64 2.77 2.65
CA TRP A 312 5.72 3.88 2.44
C TRP A 312 5.18 4.46 3.76
N LEU A 313 4.62 3.62 4.64
CA LEU A 313 4.10 4.09 5.93
C LEU A 313 5.22 4.58 6.84
N GLY A 314 6.39 3.95 6.82
CA GLY A 314 7.58 4.45 7.53
C GLY A 314 7.96 5.85 7.07
N ALA A 315 8.00 6.09 5.75
CA ALA A 315 8.29 7.41 5.20
C ALA A 315 7.17 8.43 5.48
N LEU A 316 5.91 7.99 5.54
CA LEU A 316 4.77 8.84 5.88
C LEU A 316 4.84 9.29 7.35
N VAL A 317 5.09 8.36 8.27
CA VAL A 317 5.32 8.66 9.70
C VAL A 317 6.48 9.63 9.86
N ALA A 318 7.61 9.39 9.19
CA ALA A 318 8.77 10.28 9.27
C ALA A 318 8.50 11.72 8.81
N ARG A 319 7.54 11.94 7.89
CA ARG A 319 7.18 13.27 7.38
C ARG A 319 6.11 13.98 8.23
N HIS A 320 5.17 13.24 8.78
CA HIS A 320 3.95 13.81 9.36
C HIS A 320 3.81 13.60 10.87
N ALA A 321 4.56 12.69 11.49
CA ALA A 321 4.47 12.47 12.92
C ALA A 321 5.09 13.63 13.71
N LEU A 322 4.46 13.97 14.82
CA LEU A 322 5.01 14.90 15.79
C LEU A 322 6.17 14.20 16.53
N PRO A 323 7.26 14.92 16.87
CA PRO A 323 8.41 14.32 17.57
C PRO A 323 8.04 13.59 18.87
N GLU A 324 7.04 14.08 19.59
CA GLU A 324 6.57 13.50 20.86
C GLU A 324 5.56 12.37 20.69
N ALA A 325 5.02 12.17 19.48
CA ALA A 325 3.99 11.20 19.15
C ALA A 325 4.34 10.45 17.85
N THR A 326 5.48 9.76 17.85
CA THR A 326 5.89 8.91 16.72
C THR A 326 5.33 7.49 16.90
N PRO A 327 4.35 7.07 16.11
CA PRO A 327 3.84 5.71 16.19
C PRO A 327 4.79 4.72 15.51
N THR A 328 4.64 3.45 15.87
CA THR A 328 5.12 2.32 15.07
C THR A 328 3.98 1.73 14.24
N ILE A 329 4.32 1.10 13.12
CA ILE A 329 3.34 0.35 12.32
C ILE A 329 3.26 -1.06 12.88
N ALA A 330 2.08 -1.49 13.30
CA ALA A 330 1.83 -2.81 13.84
C ALA A 330 0.63 -3.47 13.14
N ALA A 331 0.60 -4.80 13.15
CA ALA A 331 -0.62 -5.52 12.80
C ALA A 331 -1.71 -5.20 13.83
N THR A 332 -2.96 -5.04 13.40
CA THR A 332 -4.08 -4.70 14.30
C THR A 332 -4.27 -5.73 15.42
N SER A 333 -3.93 -7.00 15.19
CA SER A 333 -3.94 -8.06 16.20
C SER A 333 -2.87 -7.93 17.30
N ALA A 334 -1.84 -7.11 17.09
CA ALA A 334 -0.72 -6.91 18.02
C ALA A 334 -0.83 -5.62 18.85
N THR A 335 -2.01 -5.02 18.94
CA THR A 335 -2.24 -3.68 19.53
C THR A 335 -2.29 -3.64 21.05
N GLY A 336 -2.22 -4.78 21.74
CA GLY A 336 -2.35 -4.86 23.21
C GLY A 336 -1.27 -4.15 24.02
N ALA A 337 -0.18 -3.67 23.39
CA ALA A 337 0.90 -2.92 24.03
C ALA A 337 0.88 -1.41 23.71
N CYS A 338 -0.06 -0.93 22.88
CA CYS A 338 -0.16 0.47 22.50
C CYS A 338 -0.96 1.24 23.57
N ALA A 339 -0.55 2.47 23.91
CA ALA A 339 -1.43 3.39 24.64
C ALA A 339 -2.61 3.83 23.77
N LEU A 340 -2.37 4.01 22.46
CA LEU A 340 -3.40 4.26 21.48
C LEU A 340 -3.07 3.46 20.21
N ALA A 341 -4.05 2.74 19.68
CA ALA A 341 -3.97 2.11 18.38
C ALA A 341 -5.10 2.64 17.49
N ARG A 342 -4.76 3.08 16.28
CA ARG A 342 -5.73 3.48 15.27
C ARG A 342 -5.43 2.77 13.96
N PRO A 343 -6.44 2.26 13.21
CA PRO A 343 -6.21 1.67 11.91
C PRO A 343 -5.52 2.68 10.99
N VAL A 344 -4.68 2.22 10.06
CA VAL A 344 -4.05 3.10 9.06
C VAL A 344 -5.09 3.59 8.07
N HIS A 345 -5.93 2.67 7.57
CA HIS A 345 -7.01 2.92 6.65
C HIS A 345 -8.08 1.83 6.83
N ASP A 346 -9.35 2.21 6.94
CA ASP A 346 -10.39 1.27 7.36
C ASP A 346 -10.75 0.23 6.29
N GLU A 347 -10.66 0.60 5.00
CA GLU A 347 -10.95 -0.34 3.90
C GLU A 347 -9.72 -0.98 3.27
N VAL A 348 -8.72 -0.17 2.89
CA VAL A 348 -7.57 -0.65 2.10
C VAL A 348 -6.57 -1.41 2.97
N LEU A 349 -6.37 -0.97 4.23
CA LEU A 349 -5.36 -1.52 5.15
C LEU A 349 -5.90 -1.71 6.58
N PRO A 350 -7.04 -2.42 6.78
CA PRO A 350 -7.71 -2.52 8.09
C PRO A 350 -6.90 -3.27 9.14
N ASP A 351 -5.97 -4.09 8.69
CA ASP A 351 -5.14 -4.95 9.53
C ASP A 351 -3.77 -4.33 9.84
N LEU A 352 -3.54 -3.09 9.44
CA LEU A 352 -2.43 -2.27 9.88
C LEU A 352 -2.96 -1.14 10.78
N SER A 353 -2.23 -0.87 11.86
CA SER A 353 -2.54 0.20 12.79
C SER A 353 -1.31 1.06 13.11
N PHE A 354 -1.53 2.37 13.27
CA PHE A 354 -0.60 3.25 13.96
C PHE A 354 -0.68 2.94 15.46
N CYS A 355 0.41 2.38 16.00
CA CYS A 355 0.56 2.04 17.41
C CYS A 355 1.40 3.11 18.12
N PHE A 356 0.77 3.88 18.99
CA PHE A 356 1.46 4.82 19.86
C PHE A 356 1.87 4.09 21.15
N PRO A 357 3.17 3.97 21.44
CA PRO A 357 3.62 3.22 22.60
C PRO A 357 3.15 3.88 23.89
N ALA A 358 2.82 3.07 24.90
CA ALA A 358 2.57 3.60 26.23
C ALA A 358 3.81 4.31 26.77
N PRO A 359 3.64 5.46 27.47
CA PRO A 359 4.77 6.10 28.11
C PRO A 359 5.44 5.10 29.05
N PRO A 360 6.78 5.10 29.14
CA PRO A 360 7.47 4.22 30.06
C PRO A 360 6.91 4.46 31.45
N LEU A 361 6.47 3.39 32.12
CA LEU A 361 6.00 3.48 33.50
C LEU A 361 7.09 4.21 34.30
N PRO A 362 6.75 5.25 35.08
CA PRO A 362 7.74 5.89 35.93
C PRO A 362 8.42 4.79 36.73
N PRO A 363 9.77 4.81 36.85
CA PRO A 363 10.49 3.74 37.52
C PRO A 363 9.84 3.54 38.87
N ALA A 364 9.13 2.41 39.03
CA ALA A 364 8.29 2.14 40.19
C ALA A 364 9.15 2.49 41.37
N ALA A 365 8.79 3.58 42.09
CA ALA A 365 9.67 4.20 43.07
C ALA A 365 10.12 3.06 43.94
N ARG A 366 11.36 2.59 43.72
CA ARG A 366 11.84 1.38 44.37
C ARG A 366 11.80 1.82 45.79
N SER A 367 10.80 1.31 46.50
CA SER A 367 10.59 1.57 47.90
C SER A 367 11.84 0.99 48.51
N SER A 368 12.84 1.86 48.64
CA SER A 368 14.01 1.66 49.46
C SER A 368 13.49 1.73 50.88
N CYS A 369 12.66 0.74 51.24
CA CYS A 369 12.71 0.14 52.55
C CYS A 369 14.10 -0.47 52.65
N SER A 370 15.08 0.40 52.84
CA SER A 370 16.31 0.07 53.53
C SER A 370 15.86 -0.33 54.92
N SER A 371 15.53 -1.61 55.07
CA SER A 371 15.62 -2.29 56.34
C SER A 371 17.10 -2.29 56.70
N ALA A 372 17.55 -1.17 57.27
CA ALA A 372 18.77 -1.09 58.05
C ALA A 372 18.57 -1.96 59.30
N SER A 373 18.61 -3.28 59.09
CA SER A 373 18.89 -4.25 60.13
C SER A 373 20.37 -4.09 60.47
N CYS A 374 20.62 -3.43 61.59
CA CYS A 374 21.85 -3.62 62.35
C CYS A 374 22.05 -5.12 62.59
N SER A 375 23.04 -5.72 61.95
CA SER A 375 23.67 -6.95 62.42
C SER A 375 25.17 -6.82 62.24
N ALA A 376 25.80 -6.43 63.34
CA ALA A 376 27.21 -6.68 63.58
C ALA A 376 27.42 -8.20 63.69
N SER A 377 28.35 -8.74 62.91
CA SER A 377 29.48 -9.57 63.40
C SER A 377 30.16 -10.36 62.27
N ALA A 378 31.44 -10.03 62.09
CA ALA A 378 32.58 -10.92 61.85
C ALA A 378 32.43 -12.12 60.90
N ALA A 379 33.18 -12.09 59.79
CA ALA A 379 34.20 -13.13 59.51
C ALA A 379 35.18 -12.67 58.42
N TRP A 380 36.44 -12.57 58.83
CA TRP A 380 37.62 -12.61 57.97
C TRP A 380 37.57 -13.76 56.95
N SER A 381 37.93 -13.52 55.69
CA SER A 381 38.95 -14.34 55.03
C SER A 381 39.61 -13.62 53.85
N ARG A 382 40.92 -13.85 53.73
CA ARG A 382 41.88 -13.22 52.81
C ARG A 382 41.97 -13.99 51.48
N ARG A 383 42.20 -13.26 50.37
CA ARG A 383 43.21 -13.51 49.30
C ARG A 383 43.07 -12.37 48.26
N ARG A 384 44.01 -11.41 48.11
CA ARG A 384 45.29 -11.44 47.34
C ARG A 384 45.10 -12.17 46.00
N SER A 385 45.31 -11.60 44.82
CA SER A 385 46.44 -10.78 44.34
C SER A 385 46.01 -10.04 43.04
N SER A 386 46.12 -8.71 42.96
CA SER A 386 47.20 -7.92 42.34
C SER A 386 47.01 -7.58 40.84
N PRO A 387 47.34 -6.34 40.43
CA PRO A 387 47.06 -5.77 39.10
C PRO A 387 48.29 -5.80 38.17
N SER A 388 48.09 -5.53 36.87
CA SER A 388 49.18 -5.08 36.00
C SER A 388 48.70 -4.04 34.98
N PRO A 389 49.47 -2.95 34.75
CA PRO A 389 49.10 -1.83 33.87
C PRO A 389 49.86 -1.80 32.52
N GLY A 390 49.16 -1.33 31.47
CA GLY A 390 49.69 -0.68 30.26
C GLY A 390 50.41 -1.56 29.20
N PRO A 391 50.80 -1.02 28.02
CA PRO A 391 50.66 0.36 27.52
C PRO A 391 50.14 0.49 26.06
N ARG A 392 50.17 1.73 25.59
CA ARG A 392 49.82 2.31 24.28
C ARG A 392 50.49 1.63 23.07
N GLY A 393 49.81 1.74 21.91
CA GLY A 393 50.45 1.98 20.61
C GLY A 393 50.16 0.91 19.55
N GLY A 394 49.63 1.33 18.39
CA GLY A 394 49.63 0.47 17.20
C GLY A 394 48.55 0.81 16.17
N ARG A 395 48.90 1.66 15.20
CA ARG A 395 48.22 1.75 13.90
C ARG A 395 48.30 0.39 13.19
N THR A 396 47.19 -0.14 12.69
CA THR A 396 47.21 -1.12 11.59
C THR A 396 45.88 -1.14 10.81
N SER A 397 46.00 -0.74 9.55
CA SER A 397 45.23 -1.17 8.36
C SER A 397 44.11 -2.21 8.55
N CYS A 398 42.86 -1.81 8.31
CA CYS A 398 41.77 -2.73 8.01
C CYS A 398 41.90 -3.29 6.58
N ARG A 399 42.52 -4.46 6.49
CA ARG A 399 42.59 -5.31 5.31
C ARG A 399 41.21 -5.98 5.11
N ARG A 400 40.56 -5.73 3.96
CA ARG A 400 39.34 -6.42 3.51
C ARG A 400 39.55 -7.94 3.55
N ARG A 401 38.82 -8.65 4.42
CA ARG A 401 38.63 -10.10 4.32
C ARG A 401 37.34 -10.38 3.55
N ARG A 402 37.48 -11.05 2.40
CA ARG A 402 36.39 -11.70 1.65
C ARG A 402 35.79 -12.84 2.49
N PRO A 403 34.47 -13.06 2.47
CA PRO A 403 33.89 -14.30 2.99
C PRO A 403 34.16 -15.48 2.02
N PRO A 404 34.29 -16.71 2.53
CA PRO A 404 34.48 -17.91 1.72
C PRO A 404 33.20 -18.34 1.00
N SER A 405 33.38 -18.72 -0.26
CA SER A 405 32.40 -19.32 -1.17
C SER A 405 31.88 -20.66 -0.67
N CYS A 406 30.55 -20.81 -0.53
CA CYS A 406 29.90 -22.10 -0.39
C CYS A 406 29.87 -22.84 -1.75
N ARG A 407 30.43 -24.05 -1.77
CA ARG A 407 30.29 -25.04 -2.85
C ARG A 407 28.90 -25.68 -2.78
N PRO A 408 28.17 -25.85 -3.90
CA PRO A 408 27.05 -26.76 -3.96
C PRO A 408 27.54 -28.20 -4.19
N SER A 409 27.13 -29.11 -3.32
CA SER A 409 27.27 -30.55 -3.46
C SER A 409 26.35 -31.07 -4.57
N ARG A 410 26.96 -31.68 -5.58
CA ARG A 410 26.31 -32.56 -6.56
C ARG A 410 25.87 -33.85 -5.87
N THR A 411 24.62 -34.23 -6.01
CA THR A 411 24.19 -35.64 -5.89
C THR A 411 23.43 -35.99 -7.17
N SER A 412 24.11 -36.79 -7.99
CA SER A 412 23.55 -37.54 -9.10
C SER A 412 22.78 -38.75 -8.56
N CYS A 413 21.54 -38.92 -8.99
CA CYS A 413 20.86 -40.21 -8.96
C CYS A 413 20.26 -40.49 -10.33
N GLY A 414 20.62 -41.64 -10.86
CA GLY A 414 19.99 -42.39 -11.93
C GLY A 414 20.72 -43.73 -12.02
N PRO A 415 20.23 -44.72 -12.79
CA PRO A 415 18.86 -45.19 -12.92
C PRO A 415 18.74 -46.66 -12.50
N ARG A 416 17.51 -47.16 -12.32
CA ARG A 416 17.09 -48.53 -12.63
C ARG A 416 15.58 -48.59 -12.76
#